data_AF-A0A850BC64-F1
#
_entry.id   AF-A0A850BC64-F1
#
_cell.length_a   1.000
_cell.length_b   1.000
_cell.length_c   1.000
_cell.angle_alpha   90.00
_cell.angle_beta   90.00
_cell.angle_gamma   90.00
#
_symmetry.space_group_name_H-M   'P 1'
#
loop_
_entity.id
_entity.type
_entity.pdbx_description
1 polymer ?
#
loop_
_entity_poly.entity_id
_entity_poly.type
_entity_poly.pdbx_seq_one_letter_code
_entity_poly.pdbx_strand_id
1 'polypeptide(L)' 'GTPEWPWKGRNSMYRYHIEDPIHFQKSIKVTIEHGHANKLSNDYSSTAYWYQTEPHRPFPPLPTVRYRLPRPLAQG' A
#
# COMPACT_ATOMS: atom_id res chain seq x y z
N GLY A 1 7.24 -10.24 16.02
CA GLY A 1 8.34 -9.43 16.56
C GLY A 1 9.06 -10.23 17.60
N THR A 2 10.39 -10.18 17.58
CA THR A 2 11.26 -10.73 18.63
C THR A 2 11.55 -9.62 19.65
N PRO A 3 12.18 -9.89 20.79
CA PRO A 3 12.63 -8.83 21.71
C PRO A 3 13.52 -7.78 21.02
N GLU A 4 14.34 -8.19 20.05
CA GLU A 4 15.26 -7.34 19.28
C GLU A 4 14.55 -6.61 18.13
N TRP A 5 13.42 -7.15 17.65
CA TRP A 5 12.56 -6.56 16.62
C TRP A 5 11.10 -6.57 17.07
N PRO A 6 10.68 -5.61 17.91
CA PRO A 6 9.39 -5.68 18.59
C PRO A 6 8.19 -5.45 17.66
N TRP A 7 8.43 -4.95 16.44
CA TRP A 7 7.38 -4.64 15.47
C TRP A 7 6.60 -5.91 15.07
N LYS A 8 5.29 -5.91 15.36
CA LYS A 8 4.37 -7.01 15.08
C LYS A 8 2.94 -6.50 14.95
N GLY A 9 2.05 -7.36 14.46
CA GLY A 9 0.63 -7.07 14.38
C GLY A 9 0.23 -6.27 13.14
N ARG A 10 -0.95 -5.66 13.21
CA ARG A 10 -1.56 -4.88 12.13
C ARG A 10 -1.27 -3.40 12.36
N ASN A 11 -0.72 -2.73 11.37
CA ASN A 11 -0.38 -1.32 11.42
C ASN A 11 -1.04 -0.59 10.25
N SER A 12 -1.55 0.61 10.50
CA SER A 12 -2.12 1.48 9.48
C SER A 12 -1.40 2.82 9.53
N MET A 13 -0.96 3.29 8.37
CA MET A 13 -0.26 4.56 8.22
C MET A 13 -0.88 5.34 7.06
N TYR A 14 -0.81 6.66 7.13
CA TYR A 14 -1.26 7.55 6.06
C TYR A 14 -0.30 8.71 5.90
N ARG A 15 -0.23 9.25 4.68
CA ARG A 15 0.42 10.51 4.36
C ARG A 15 -0.38 11.19 3.27
N TYR A 16 -0.75 12.45 3.51
CA TYR A 16 -1.40 13.28 2.51
C TYR A 16 -0.43 14.32 2.00
N HIS A 17 -0.32 14.43 0.68
CA HIS A 17 0.48 15.45 0.01
C HIS A 17 -0.41 16.63 -0.37
N ILE A 18 -0.93 17.33 0.64
CA ILE A 18 -1.87 18.46 0.43
C ILE A 18 -1.09 19.71 0.00
N GLU A 19 -0.09 20.09 0.79
CA GLU A 19 0.74 21.28 0.52
C GLU A 19 1.93 20.97 -0.41
N ASP A 20 2.32 19.70 -0.52
CA ASP A 20 3.45 19.20 -1.31
C ASP A 20 3.04 18.14 -2.37
N PRO A 21 2.09 18.43 -3.28
CA PRO A 21 1.60 17.45 -4.24
C PRO A 21 2.69 16.97 -5.20
N ILE A 22 2.66 15.66 -5.50
CA ILE A 22 3.55 15.02 -6.46
C ILE A 22 2.96 15.20 -7.87
N HIS A 23 3.48 16.19 -8.60
CA HIS A 23 3.03 16.50 -9.96
C HIS A 23 3.60 15.52 -11.00
N PHE A 24 2.83 15.25 -12.06
CA PHE A 24 3.27 14.48 -13.22
C PHE A 24 2.62 15.00 -14.51
N GLN A 25 3.34 14.96 -15.64
CA GLN A 25 2.83 15.42 -16.93
C GLN A 25 2.31 14.28 -17.82
N LYS A 26 2.88 13.08 -17.71
CA LYS A 26 2.55 11.93 -18.58
C LYS A 26 2.07 10.72 -17.80
N SER A 27 2.81 10.32 -16.78
CA SER A 27 2.47 9.17 -15.94
C SER A 27 3.18 9.24 -14.60
N ILE A 28 2.64 8.53 -13.62
CA ILE A 28 3.25 8.30 -12.31
C ILE A 28 3.19 6.81 -11.99
N LYS A 29 4.23 6.30 -11.32
CA LYS A 29 4.27 4.95 -10.74
C LYS A 29 4.80 5.07 -9.32
N VAL A 30 3.97 4.71 -8.35
CA VAL A 30 4.32 4.73 -6.93
C VAL A 30 4.50 3.29 -6.45
N THR A 31 5.63 3.01 -5.81
CA THR A 31 5.96 1.68 -5.27
C THR A 31 6.55 1.82 -3.88
N ILE A 32 6.34 0.82 -3.04
CA ILE A 32 6.93 0.71 -1.70
C ILE A 32 7.59 -0.66 -1.62
N GLU A 33 8.82 -0.73 -1.12
CA GLU A 33 9.49 -2.01 -0.89
C GLU A 33 8.82 -2.79 0.24
N HIS A 34 8.78 -4.11 0.07
CA HIS A 34 8.20 -5.01 1.05
C HIS A 34 9.23 -5.41 2.12
N GLY A 35 9.64 -4.42 2.90
CA GLY A 35 10.87 -4.49 3.71
C GLY A 35 12.13 -4.38 2.84
N HIS A 36 13.29 -4.21 3.47
CA HIS A 36 14.55 -4.00 2.75
C HIS A 36 14.78 -5.09 1.68
N ALA A 37 14.97 -4.66 0.43
CA ALA A 37 15.14 -5.54 -0.73
C ALA A 37 13.98 -6.53 -0.95
N ASN A 38 12.75 -6.17 -0.56
CA ASN A 38 11.54 -6.99 -0.67
C ASN A 38 11.65 -8.36 0.04
N LYS A 39 12.46 -8.44 1.11
CA LYS A 39 12.76 -9.70 1.81
C LYS A 39 11.76 -10.10 2.87
N LEU A 40 10.74 -9.28 3.15
CA LEU A 40 9.69 -9.64 4.11
C LEU A 40 8.51 -10.32 3.40
N SER A 41 7.56 -10.83 4.17
CA SER A 41 6.30 -11.39 3.66
C SER A 41 5.10 -10.83 4.41
N ASN A 42 5.19 -9.56 4.81
CA ASN A 42 4.07 -8.78 5.36
C ASN A 42 2.84 -8.82 4.44
N ASP A 43 1.67 -8.51 4.98
CA ASP A 43 0.43 -8.41 4.22
C ASP A 43 0.09 -6.92 4.05
N TYR A 44 0.21 -6.40 2.83
CA TYR A 44 -0.02 -4.97 2.54
C TYR A 44 -1.32 -4.77 1.77
N SER A 45 -2.09 -3.79 2.19
CA SER A 45 -3.15 -3.18 1.40
C SER A 45 -2.97 -1.67 1.45
N SER A 46 -3.29 -0.98 0.35
CA SER A 46 -3.16 0.46 0.26
C SER A 46 -4.28 1.06 -0.57
N THR A 47 -4.47 2.37 -0.41
CA THR A 47 -5.33 3.19 -1.26
C THR A 47 -4.55 4.43 -1.62
N ALA A 48 -4.57 4.81 -2.89
CA ALA A 48 -3.95 6.01 -3.39
C ALA A 48 -5.03 6.99 -3.83
N TYR A 49 -4.82 8.28 -3.56
CA TYR A 49 -5.67 9.38 -4.00
C TYR A 49 -4.82 10.30 -4.87
N TRP A 50 -5.33 10.65 -6.04
CA TRP A 50 -4.68 11.60 -6.93
C TRP A 50 -5.73 12.26 -7.83
N TYR A 51 -5.32 13.34 -8.49
CA TYR A 51 -6.10 14.01 -9.53
C TYR A 51 -5.39 13.85 -10.86
N GLN A 52 -6.16 13.68 -11.92
CA GLN A 52 -5.67 13.72 -13.29
C GLN A 52 -6.77 14.20 -14.23
N THR A 53 -6.39 14.68 -15.40
CA THR A 53 -7.33 14.98 -16.49
C THR A 53 -7.79 13.70 -17.18
N GLU A 54 -9.01 13.73 -17.71
CA GLU A 54 -9.55 12.67 -18.57
C GLU A 54 -9.10 12.84 -20.03
N PRO A 55 -9.03 11.74 -20.81
CA PRO A 55 -9.29 10.36 -20.41
C PRO A 55 -8.11 9.71 -19.66
N HIS A 56 -8.40 8.96 -18.60
CA HIS A 56 -7.41 8.11 -17.95
C HIS A 56 -7.39 6.68 -18.52
N ARG A 57 -6.30 5.95 -18.25
CA ARG A 57 -6.27 4.50 -18.54
C ARG A 57 -7.30 3.80 -17.66
N PRO A 58 -8.07 2.82 -18.18
CA PRO A 58 -8.99 2.05 -17.35
C PRO A 58 -8.28 1.44 -16.14
N PHE A 59 -8.95 1.43 -14.99
CA PHE A 59 -8.43 0.80 -13.80
C PHE A 59 -8.47 -0.73 -13.93
N PRO A 60 -7.49 -1.45 -13.36
CA PRO A 60 -7.64 -2.88 -13.18
C PRO A 60 -8.85 -3.15 -12.27
N PRO A 61 -9.51 -4.30 -12.42
CA PRO A 61 -10.60 -4.68 -11.54
C PRO A 61 -10.09 -4.80 -10.10
N LEU A 62 -10.97 -4.52 -9.13
CA LEU A 62 -10.65 -4.76 -7.73
C LEU A 62 -10.38 -6.26 -7.50
N PRO A 63 -9.44 -6.61 -6.60
CA PRO A 63 -9.28 -7.98 -6.15
C PRO A 63 -10.59 -8.56 -5.64
N THR A 64 -10.83 -9.84 -5.85
CA THR A 64 -12.03 -10.52 -5.35
C THR A 64 -12.10 -10.46 -3.82
N VAL A 65 -13.28 -10.72 -3.24
CA VAL A 65 -13.49 -10.69 -1.78
C VAL A 65 -12.42 -11.50 -1.05
N ARG A 66 -12.16 -12.72 -1.52
CA ARG A 66 -11.19 -13.64 -0.92
C ARG A 66 -9.79 -13.04 -0.77
N TYR A 67 -9.36 -12.22 -1.72
CA TYR A 67 -8.01 -11.62 -1.72
C TYR A 67 -7.90 -10.33 -0.91
N ARG A 68 -9.00 -9.81 -0.37
CA ARG A 68 -9.02 -8.59 0.46
C ARG A 68 -9.55 -8.82 1.87
N LEU A 69 -9.78 -10.08 2.26
CA LEU A 69 -10.10 -10.41 3.65
C LEU A 69 -8.84 -10.25 4.52
N PRO A 70 -8.97 -9.70 5.73
CA PRO A 70 -7.86 -9.65 6.67
C PRO A 70 -7.33 -11.05 6.96
N ARG A 71 -6.01 -11.20 7.07
CA ARG A 71 -5.44 -12.46 7.55
C ARG A 71 -5.93 -12.75 8.97
N PRO A 72 -6.20 -14.03 9.30
CA PRO A 72 -6.44 -14.43 10.68
C PRO A 72 -5.32 -13.92 11.57
N LEU A 73 -5.65 -13.54 12.81
CA LEU A 73 -4.62 -13.26 13.80
C LEU A 73 -3.76 -14.52 13.95
N ALA A 74 -2.44 -14.35 13.92
CA ALA A 74 -1.53 -15.44 14.23
C ALA A 74 -1.94 -16.01 15.60
N GLN A 75 -2.33 -17.29 15.63
CA GLN A 75 -2.47 -17.99 16.90
C GLN A 75 -1.08 -17.99 17.53
N GLY A 76 -1.02 -17.55 18.80
CA GLY A 76 0.23 -17.35 19.54
C GLY A 76 1.11 -18.59 19.58
#